data_AF-A0A7C4RJ06-F1
#
_entry.id   AF-A0A7C4RJ06-F1
#
_cell.length_a   1.000
_cell.length_b   1.000
_cell.length_c   1.000
_cell.angle_alpha   90.00
_cell.angle_beta   90.00
_cell.angle_gamma   90.00
#
_symmetry.space_group_name_H-M   'P 1'
#
loop_
_entity.id
_entity.type
_entity.pdbx_description
1 polymer ?
#
loop_
_entity_poly.entity_id
_entity_poly.type
_entity_poly.pdbx_seq_one_letter_code
_entity_poly.pdbx_strand_id
1 'polypeptide(L)' 'DGYNGFLVKPKDPKGIADKINWLLEHPEVAKQMGVNGRKIVEEKFDISKNR' A
#
# COMPACT_ATOMS: atom_id res chain seq x y z
N ASP A 1 -7.82 5.72 -3.87
CA ASP A 1 -6.67 5.95 -2.98
C ASP A 1 -6.93 5.34 -1.62
N GLY A 2 -5.92 4.76 -0.96
CA GLY A 2 -6.03 4.24 0.41
C GLY A 2 -6.48 2.78 0.56
N TYR A 3 -6.66 2.03 -0.53
CA TYR A 3 -7.07 0.62 -0.45
C TYR A 3 -5.90 -0.33 -0.15
N ASN A 4 -4.79 -0.16 -0.87
CA ASN A 4 -3.56 -0.94 -0.76
C ASN A 4 -2.31 -0.07 -0.53
N GLY A 5 -2.51 1.22 -0.26
CA GLY A 5 -1.47 2.22 -0.11
C GLY A 5 -1.99 3.63 -0.41
N PHE A 6 -1.10 4.62 -0.26
CA PHE A 6 -1.39 6.02 -0.55
C PHE A 6 -0.59 6.51 -1.75
N LEU A 7 -1.24 7.28 -2.61
CA LEU A 7 -0.54 8.10 -3.59
C LEU A 7 -0.02 9.38 -2.92
N VAL A 8 1.26 9.67 -3.18
CA VAL A 8 1.95 10.89 -2.77
C VAL A 8 2.55 11.55 -4.00
N LYS A 9 2.73 12.88 -3.95
CA LYS A 9 3.34 13.60 -5.08
C LYS A 9 4.79 13.12 -5.27
N PRO A 10 5.26 12.95 -6.52
CA PRO A 10 6.66 12.65 -6.78
C PRO A 10 7.57 13.74 -6.19
N LYS A 11 8.69 13.32 -5.59
CA LYS A 11 9.69 14.22 -4.97
C LYS A 11 9.13 15.09 -3.85
N ASP A 12 8.15 14.59 -3.09
CA ASP A 12 7.61 15.24 -1.89
C ASP A 12 7.98 14.46 -0.61
N PRO A 13 9.16 14.72 0.00
CA PRO A 13 9.58 14.04 1.22
C PRO A 13 8.60 14.26 2.39
N LYS A 14 7.99 15.44 2.46
CA LYS A 14 7.03 15.77 3.53
C LYS A 14 5.76 14.94 3.37
N GLY A 15 5.20 14.89 2.16
CA GLY A 15 4.03 14.06 1.87
C GLY A 15 4.27 12.57 2.13
N ILE A 16 5.48 12.06 1.86
CA ILE A 16 5.88 10.69 2.23
C ILE A 16 5.87 10.52 3.76
N ALA A 17 6.56 11.40 4.49
CA ALA A 17 6.67 11.32 5.94
C ALA A 17 5.29 11.39 6.62
N ASP A 18 4.42 12.28 6.15
CA ASP A 18 3.06 12.45 6.68
C ASP A 18 2.23 11.15 6.52
N LYS A 19 2.35 10.46 5.38
CA LYS A 19 1.64 9.18 5.16
C LYS A 19 2.24 8.03 5.97
N ILE A 20 3.57 8.01 6.16
CA ILE A 20 4.21 7.02 7.04
C ILE A 20 3.72 7.21 8.49
N ASN A 21 3.76 8.44 9.01
CA ASN A 21 3.30 8.75 10.36
C ASN A 21 1.83 8.38 10.55
N TRP A 22 0.97 8.71 9.58
CA TRP A 22 -0.44 8.34 9.62
C TRP A 22 -0.65 6.82 9.70
N LEU A 23 0.14 6.02 8.97
CA LEU A 23 0.05 4.55 9.04
C LEU A 23 0.48 4.01 10.40
N LEU A 24 1.49 4.62 11.04
CA LEU A 24 1.92 4.26 12.39
C LEU A 24 0.83 4.55 13.43
N GLU A 25 0.08 5.65 13.26
CA GLU A 25 -1.06 6.01 14.11
C GLU A 25 -2.30 5.13 13.88
N HIS A 26 -2.41 4.47 12.72
CA HIS A 26 -3.58 3.66 12.31
C HIS A 26 -3.17 2.23 11.94
N PRO A 27 -2.68 1.42 12.91
CA PRO A 27 -2.09 0.10 12.63
C PRO A 27 -3.06 -0.90 12.00
N GLU A 28 -4.35 -0.84 12.36
CA GLU A 28 -5.36 -1.72 11.77
C GLU A 28 -5.59 -1.42 10.28
N VAL A 29 -5.60 -0.13 9.92
CA VAL A 29 -5.71 0.29 8.52
C VAL A 29 -4.45 -0.10 7.76
N ALA A 30 -3.27 0.12 8.33
CA ALA A 30 -1.99 -0.27 7.74
C ALA A 30 -1.95 -1.78 7.45
N LYS A 31 -2.41 -2.60 8.40
CA LYS A 31 -2.52 -4.06 8.23
C LYS A 31 -3.48 -4.43 7.11
N GLN A 32 -4.66 -3.81 7.07
CA GLN A 32 -5.64 -4.08 6.02
C GLN A 32 -5.12 -3.69 4.63
N MET A 33 -4.44 -2.55 4.51
CA MET A 33 -3.79 -2.13 3.27
C MET A 33 -2.73 -3.15 2.82
N GLY A 34 -1.91 -3.67 3.74
CA GLY A 34 -0.93 -4.71 3.44
C GLY A 34 -1.56 -6.00 2.91
N VAL A 35 -2.65 -6.47 3.54
CA VAL A 35 -3.42 -7.63 3.06
C VAL A 35 -3.98 -7.39 1.66
N ASN A 36 -4.54 -6.22 1.41
CA ASN A 36 -5.09 -5.86 0.10
C ASN A 36 -4.00 -5.78 -0.97
N GLY A 37 -2.84 -5.21 -0.64
CA GLY A 37 -1.67 -5.19 -1.53
C GLY A 37 -1.21 -6.58 -1.91
N ARG A 38 -1.12 -7.50 -0.93
CA ARG A 38 -0.76 -8.89 -1.16
C ARG A 38 -1.73 -9.60 -2.12
N LYS A 39 -3.05 -9.47 -1.89
CA LYS A 39 -4.08 -10.07 -2.76
C LYS A 39 -3.91 -9.62 -4.22
N ILE A 40 -3.67 -8.33 -4.44
CA ILE A 40 -3.47 -7.78 -5.80
C ILE A 40 -2.27 -8.44 -6.48
N VAL A 41 -1.17 -8.66 -5.74
CA VAL A 41 0.02 -9.34 -6.28
C VAL A 41 -0.28 -10.79 -6.64
N GLU A 42 -0.92 -11.53 -5.73
CA GLU A 42 -1.30 -12.94 -5.94
C GLU A 42 -2.33 -13.13 -7.07
N GLU A 43 -3.17 -12.13 -7.34
CA GLU A 43 -4.16 -12.18 -8.40
C GLU A 43 -3.59 -11.80 -9.78
N LYS A 44 -2.75 -10.76 -9.84
CA LYS A 44 -2.36 -10.15 -11.13
C LYS A 44 -0.96 -10.52 -11.60
N PHE A 45 -0.08 -10.90 -10.69
CA PHE A 45 1.35 -11.07 -10.96
C PHE A 45 1.89 -12.45 -10.55
N ASP A 46 0.99 -13.39 -10.26
CA ASP A 46 1.34 -14.78 -10.02
C ASP A 46 1.89 -15.41 -11.31
N ILE A 47 3.16 -15.78 -11.29
CA ILE A 47 3.89 -16.39 -12.41
C ILE A 47 3.24 -17.72 -12.82
N SER A 48 2.62 -18.43 -11.88
CA SER A 48 1.95 -19.71 -12.16
C SER A 48 0.64 -19.55 -12.93
N LYS A 49 -0.02 -18.39 -12.83
CA LYS A 49 -1.28 -18.07 -13.53
C LYS A 49 -1.08 -17.48 -14.92
N ASN A 50 0.14 -17.09 -15.26
CA ASN A 50 0.52 -16.47 -16.53
C ASN A 50 1.33 -17.40 -17.45
N ARG A 51 1.25 -18.73 -17.23
CA ARG A 51 1.74 -19.79 -18.12
C ARG A 51 0.57 -20.51 -18.77
#